data_AF-A0A507DRY8-F1
#
_entry.id   AF-A0A507DRY8-F1
#
_cell.length_a   1.000
_cell.length_b   1.000
_cell.length_c   1.000
_cell.angle_alpha   90.00
_cell.angle_beta   90.00
_cell.angle_gamma   90.00
#
_symmetry.space_group_name_H-M   'P 1'
#
loop_
_entity.id
_entity.type
_entity.pdbx_description
1 polymer ?
#
loop_
_entity_poly.entity_id
_entity_poly.type
_entity_poly.pdbx_seq_one_letter_code
_entity_poly.pdbx_strand_id
1 'polypeptide(L)'
;MSPTLRKRNTKTSKVDEVALESHDLAKAVNVNDPDAVIDYIQYFGDISNVFKGRVVGVDSSGIDCLYTVAGNPMRKELRIQFNSPVETVEEAKEKLKSMAKEAHRILHHDIDKSYQSPNTPKPIDWSWPTLRTFFIVSIIWT
;
A
#
# COMPACT_ATOMS: atom_id res chain seq x y z
N MET A 1 -12.90 41.69 44.26
CA MET A 1 -12.05 41.84 43.05
C MET A 1 -11.56 40.47 42.65
N SER A 2 -12.18 39.86 41.65
CA SER A 2 -11.84 38.50 41.19
C SER A 2 -10.72 38.59 40.15
N PRO A 3 -9.62 37.84 40.29
CA PRO A 3 -8.55 37.83 39.30
C PRO A 3 -9.06 37.23 38.00
N THR A 4 -8.99 38.00 36.91
CA THR A 4 -9.51 37.64 35.60
C THR A 4 -8.72 36.45 35.01
N LEU A 5 -9.48 35.50 34.46
CA LEU A 5 -9.09 34.21 33.88
C LEU A 5 -8.16 34.29 32.65
N ARG A 6 -7.48 35.42 32.39
CA ARG A 6 -6.73 35.66 31.15
C ARG A 6 -5.31 35.07 31.10
N LYS A 7 -4.88 34.30 32.12
CA LYS A 7 -3.54 33.69 32.19
C LYS A 7 -3.56 32.14 32.14
N ARG A 8 -4.44 31.54 31.35
CA ARG A 8 -4.36 30.11 31.04
C ARG A 8 -4.36 29.95 29.52
N ASN A 9 -3.39 29.21 29.00
CA ASN A 9 -3.16 28.90 27.57
C ASN A 9 -2.43 29.94 26.72
N THR A 10 -1.20 30.27 27.11
CA THR A 10 -0.11 30.42 26.13
C THR A 10 0.75 29.16 26.19
N LYS A 11 0.17 28.00 25.89
CA LYS A 11 0.98 26.85 25.51
C LYS A 11 1.37 27.14 24.07
N THR A 12 2.58 27.64 23.86
CA THR A 12 3.19 27.84 22.55
C THR A 12 3.03 26.53 21.78
N SER A 13 2.04 26.47 20.89
CA SER A 13 1.88 25.31 20.00
C SER A 13 3.10 25.30 19.09
N LYS A 14 3.98 24.30 19.24
CA LYS A 14 5.07 24.05 18.29
C LYS A 14 4.44 24.01 16.89
N VAL A 15 4.89 24.88 15.99
CA VAL A 15 4.41 24.87 14.60
C VAL A 15 4.85 23.54 14.01
N ASP A 16 3.92 22.84 13.40
CA ASP A 16 4.21 21.57 12.74
C ASP A 16 4.94 21.84 11.43
N GLU A 17 6.24 21.56 11.41
CA GLU A 17 7.10 21.77 10.24
C GLU A 17 6.68 20.88 9.07
N VAL A 18 6.14 19.68 9.34
CA VAL A 18 5.64 18.76 8.31
C VAL A 18 4.36 19.30 7.68
N ALA A 19 3.49 19.91 8.47
CA ALA A 19 2.25 20.49 7.98
C ALA A 19 2.48 21.67 7.00
N LEU A 20 3.61 22.39 7.14
CA LEU A 20 3.99 23.47 6.22
C LEU A 20 4.27 22.94 4.80
N GLU A 21 4.89 21.76 4.69
CA GLU A 21 5.17 21.09 3.41
C GLU A 21 4.12 20.03 3.03
N SER A 22 2.99 20.00 3.73
CA SER A 22 1.92 19.00 3.55
C SER A 22 1.45 18.84 2.11
N HIS A 23 1.32 19.95 1.37
CA HIS A 23 0.86 19.95 -0.01
C HIS A 23 1.85 19.25 -0.95
N ASP A 24 3.15 19.53 -0.78
CA ASP A 24 4.20 18.97 -1.62
C ASP A 24 4.41 17.48 -1.32
N LEU A 25 4.30 17.09 -0.03
CA LEU A 25 4.30 15.70 0.38
C LEU A 25 3.11 14.93 -0.19
N ALA A 26 1.90 15.47 -0.05
CA ALA A 26 0.68 14.85 -0.58
C ALA A 26 0.77 14.69 -2.11
N LYS A 27 1.27 15.70 -2.82
CA LYS A 27 1.50 15.65 -4.26
C LYS A 27 2.52 14.58 -4.62
N ALA A 28 3.64 14.52 -3.92
CA ALA A 28 4.67 13.52 -4.16
C ALA A 28 4.14 12.09 -4.00
N VAL A 29 3.35 11.82 -2.95
CA VAL A 29 2.73 10.50 -2.73
C VAL A 29 1.76 10.15 -3.87
N ASN A 30 0.86 11.08 -4.22
CA ASN A 30 -0.14 10.85 -5.26
C ASN A 30 0.47 10.65 -6.66
N VAL A 31 1.62 11.27 -6.95
CA VAL A 31 2.27 11.21 -8.27
C VAL A 31 3.19 10.00 -8.38
N ASN A 32 3.95 9.70 -7.33
CA ASN A 32 4.93 8.62 -7.38
C ASN A 32 4.25 7.25 -7.39
N ASP A 33 3.30 7.03 -6.47
CA ASP A 33 2.69 5.71 -6.25
C ASP A 33 1.19 5.85 -5.93
N PRO A 34 0.32 6.10 -6.94
CA PRO A 34 -1.12 6.23 -6.72
C PRO A 34 -1.77 4.96 -6.18
N ASP A 35 -1.26 3.78 -6.55
CA ASP A 35 -1.77 2.49 -6.09
C ASP A 35 -1.47 2.27 -4.60
N ALA A 36 -0.32 2.74 -4.11
CA ALA A 36 0.02 2.69 -2.69
C ALA A 36 -0.98 3.50 -1.84
N VAL A 37 -1.60 4.54 -2.40
CA VAL A 37 -2.66 5.30 -1.72
C VAL A 37 -3.90 4.45 -1.49
N ILE A 38 -4.26 3.62 -2.47
CA ILE A 38 -5.37 2.68 -2.35
C ILE A 38 -5.03 1.65 -1.27
N ASP A 39 -3.82 1.11 -1.28
CA ASP A 39 -3.33 0.14 -0.29
C ASP A 39 -3.37 0.71 1.14
N TYR A 40 -2.99 1.99 1.33
CA TYR A 40 -3.09 2.65 2.62
C TYR A 40 -4.52 2.67 3.16
N ILE A 41 -5.46 3.08 2.31
CA ILE A 41 -6.86 3.25 2.71
C ILE A 41 -7.47 1.88 3.00
N GLN A 42 -7.13 0.85 2.21
CA GLN A 42 -7.64 -0.49 2.42
C GLN A 42 -7.10 -1.11 3.70
N TYR A 43 -5.78 -1.07 3.92
CA TYR A 43 -5.15 -1.71 5.06
C TYR A 43 -5.34 -0.92 6.37
N PHE A 44 -4.95 0.36 6.41
CA PHE A 44 -5.02 1.15 7.65
C PHE A 44 -6.42 1.72 7.93
N GLY A 45 -7.25 1.87 6.90
CA GLY A 45 -8.63 2.31 7.05
C GLY A 45 -9.63 1.18 7.28
N ASP A 46 -9.20 -0.09 7.16
CA ASP A 46 -10.06 -1.28 7.20
C ASP A 46 -11.26 -1.17 6.24
N ILE A 47 -11.03 -0.64 5.04
CA ILE A 47 -12.05 -0.42 4.01
C ILE A 47 -11.82 -1.36 2.84
N SER A 48 -12.75 -2.29 2.64
CA SER A 48 -12.74 -3.14 1.44
C SER A 48 -13.23 -2.38 0.20
N ASN A 49 -12.72 -2.76 -0.97
CA ASN A 49 -13.18 -2.30 -2.30
C ASN A 49 -13.03 -0.78 -2.55
N VAL A 50 -11.91 -0.20 -2.14
CA VAL A 50 -11.56 1.18 -2.51
C VAL A 50 -11.31 1.24 -4.02
N PHE A 51 -12.07 2.09 -4.72
CA PHE A 51 -11.94 2.26 -6.17
C PHE A 51 -10.95 3.36 -6.54
N LYS A 52 -10.96 4.48 -5.80
CA LYS A 52 -10.03 5.60 -5.96
C LYS A 52 -9.69 6.18 -4.61
N GLY A 53 -8.43 6.56 -4.45
CA GLY A 53 -7.90 7.26 -3.28
C GLY A 53 -7.00 8.41 -3.70
N ARG A 54 -6.90 9.44 -2.87
CA ARG A 54 -5.87 10.48 -2.97
C ARG A 54 -5.52 11.00 -1.58
N VAL A 55 -4.27 11.34 -1.37
CA VAL A 55 -3.82 12.06 -0.18
C VAL A 55 -4.12 13.56 -0.36
N VAL A 56 -4.66 14.18 0.68
CA VAL A 56 -4.98 15.62 0.72
C VAL A 56 -3.93 16.39 1.50
N GLY A 57 -3.49 15.84 2.62
CA GLY A 57 -2.55 16.47 3.53
C GLY A 57 -1.77 15.45 4.34
N VAL A 58 -0.61 15.87 4.81
CA VAL A 58 0.28 15.12 5.69
C VAL A 58 0.71 16.06 6.81
N ASP A 59 0.69 15.58 8.04
CA ASP A 59 1.20 16.30 9.19
C ASP A 59 2.06 15.38 10.08
N SER A 60 2.59 15.92 11.18
CA SER A 60 3.42 15.15 12.11
C SER A 60 2.74 13.93 12.71
N SER A 61 1.41 13.89 12.71
CA SER A 61 0.61 12.84 13.37
C SER A 61 -0.01 11.83 12.40
N GLY A 62 -0.07 12.13 11.10
CA GLY A 62 -0.69 11.24 10.14
C GLY A 62 -0.95 11.84 8.77
N ILE A 63 -1.89 11.23 8.07
CA ILE A 63 -2.25 11.52 6.68
C ILE A 63 -3.76 11.66 6.55
N ASP A 64 -4.19 12.67 5.81
CA ASP A 64 -5.57 12.84 5.37
C ASP A 64 -5.75 12.28 3.96
N CYS A 65 -6.69 11.35 3.81
CA CYS A 65 -7.01 10.70 2.55
C CYS A 65 -8.46 10.96 2.16
N LEU A 66 -8.69 11.17 0.86
CA LEU A 66 -10.00 11.19 0.24
C LEU A 66 -10.17 9.94 -0.61
N TYR A 67 -11.28 9.23 -0.44
CA TYR A 67 -11.52 7.96 -1.14
C TYR A 67 -12.95 7.81 -1.62
N THR A 68 -13.12 6.92 -2.59
CA THR A 68 -14.43 6.47 -3.09
C THR A 68 -14.43 4.95 -3.13
N VAL A 69 -15.55 4.34 -2.70
CA VAL A 69 -15.73 2.89 -2.66
C VAL A 69 -16.43 2.45 -3.95
N ALA A 70 -16.11 1.25 -4.46
CA ALA A 70 -16.82 0.69 -5.60
C ALA A 70 -18.33 0.63 -5.33
N GLY A 71 -19.14 1.14 -6.25
CA GLY A 71 -20.60 1.20 -6.11
C GLY A 71 -21.14 2.39 -5.31
N ASN A 72 -20.29 3.21 -4.68
CA ASN A 72 -20.70 4.46 -4.04
C ASN A 72 -19.85 5.64 -4.55
N PRO A 73 -20.43 6.56 -5.36
CA PRO A 73 -19.69 7.70 -5.90
C PRO A 73 -19.39 8.79 -4.84
N MET A 74 -19.89 8.66 -3.61
CA MET A 74 -19.65 9.63 -2.55
C MET A 74 -18.18 9.61 -2.11
N ARG A 75 -17.55 10.79 -2.11
CA ARG A 75 -16.21 10.98 -1.58
C ARG A 75 -16.28 10.97 -0.06
N LYS A 76 -15.45 10.15 0.56
CA LYS A 76 -15.30 10.04 2.01
C LYS A 76 -13.90 10.47 2.40
N GLU A 77 -13.80 11.04 3.59
CA GLU A 77 -12.53 11.43 4.22
C GLU A 77 -12.13 10.35 5.22
N LEU A 78 -10.84 10.01 5.23
CA LEU A 78 -10.23 9.11 6.19
C LEU A 78 -8.96 9.75 6.72
N ARG A 79 -8.82 9.71 8.04
CA ARG A 79 -7.58 10.07 8.73
C ARG A 79 -6.82 8.80 9.12
N ILE A 80 -5.60 8.66 8.64
CA ILE A 80 -4.70 7.57 9.02
C ILE A 80 -3.65 8.16 9.97
N GLN A 81 -3.59 7.65 11.20
CA GLN A 81 -2.62 8.09 12.20
C GLN A 81 -1.31 7.31 12.06
N PHE A 82 -0.19 7.99 12.30
CA PHE A 82 1.10 7.33 12.42
C PHE A 82 1.24 6.68 13.79
N ASN A 83 1.88 5.51 13.83
CA ASN A 83 2.17 4.81 15.10
C ASN A 83 3.05 5.62 16.06
N SER A 84 3.88 6.51 15.51
CA SER A 84 4.62 7.51 16.29
C SER A 84 4.63 8.84 15.54
N PRO A 85 4.58 9.98 16.25
CA PRO A 85 4.68 11.27 15.59
C PRO A 85 6.04 11.42 14.92
N VAL A 86 6.07 12.13 13.80
CA VAL A 86 7.29 12.47 13.06
C VAL A 86 7.61 13.94 13.27
N GLU A 87 8.88 14.25 13.48
CA GLU A 87 9.31 15.63 13.77
C GLU A 87 9.80 16.33 12.51
N THR A 88 10.34 15.58 11.55
CA THR A 88 10.92 16.13 10.32
C THR A 88 10.22 15.61 9.06
N VAL A 89 10.32 16.40 7.99
CA VAL A 89 9.78 16.05 6.66
C VAL A 89 10.44 14.79 6.09
N GLU A 90 11.74 14.60 6.33
CA GLU A 90 12.49 13.44 5.84
C GLU A 90 12.00 12.15 6.50
N GLU A 91 11.82 12.17 7.83
CA GLU A 91 11.23 11.05 8.56
C GLU A 91 9.81 10.75 8.08
N ALA A 92 9.00 11.78 7.80
CA ALA A 92 7.65 11.59 7.25
C ALA A 92 7.70 10.85 5.91
N LYS A 93 8.62 11.21 5.00
CA LYS A 93 8.80 10.53 3.70
C LYS A 93 9.21 9.07 3.86
N GLU A 94 10.15 8.79 4.76
CA GLU A 94 10.59 7.41 5.03
C GLU A 94 9.47 6.59 5.64
N LYS A 95 8.71 7.18 6.56
CA LYS A 95 7.59 6.52 7.22
C LYS A 95 6.48 6.19 6.24
N LEU A 96 6.12 7.12 5.36
CA LEU A 96 5.20 6.87 4.25
C LEU A 96 5.66 5.66 3.43
N LYS A 97 6.91 5.67 2.95
CA LYS A 97 7.47 4.54 2.19
C LYS A 97 7.41 3.21 2.96
N SER A 98 7.68 3.23 4.26
CA SER A 98 7.62 2.03 5.10
C SER A 98 6.18 1.49 5.22
N MET A 99 5.21 2.38 5.42
CA MET A 99 3.79 2.04 5.49
C MET A 99 3.28 1.49 4.14
N ALA A 100 3.75 2.05 3.00
CA ALA A 100 3.35 1.56 1.68
C ALA A 100 3.81 0.12 1.49
N LYS A 101 5.07 -0.15 1.83
CA LYS A 101 5.63 -1.50 1.76
C LYS A 101 4.88 -2.48 2.66
N GLU A 102 4.49 -2.06 3.86
CA GLU A 102 3.73 -2.88 4.79
C GLU A 102 2.34 -3.22 4.23
N ALA A 103 1.58 -2.20 3.82
CA ALA A 103 0.24 -2.36 3.26
C ALA A 103 0.27 -3.24 2.00
N HIS A 104 1.21 -2.97 1.08
CA HIS A 104 1.38 -3.73 -0.14
C HIS A 104 1.71 -5.19 0.14
N ARG A 105 2.65 -5.47 1.06
CA ARG A 105 3.04 -6.84 1.41
C ARG A 105 1.88 -7.65 1.97
N ILE A 106 0.99 -7.03 2.74
CA ILE A 106 -0.13 -7.73 3.38
C ILE A 106 -1.28 -7.94 2.40
N LEU A 107 -1.63 -6.91 1.62
CA LEU A 107 -2.73 -6.98 0.65
C LEU A 107 -2.39 -7.86 -0.56
N HIS A 108 -1.14 -7.81 -1.01
CA HIS A 108 -0.65 -8.55 -2.17
C HIS A 108 0.28 -9.70 -1.78
N HIS A 109 0.16 -10.24 -0.57
CA HIS A 109 1.01 -11.37 -0.17
C HIS A 109 0.88 -12.50 -1.19
N ASP A 110 1.95 -12.74 -1.94
CA ASP A 110 2.01 -13.82 -2.92
C ASP A 110 1.85 -15.15 -2.18
N ILE A 111 0.70 -15.78 -2.38
CA ILE A 111 0.49 -17.17 -1.97
C ILE A 111 1.54 -17.98 -2.73
N ASP A 112 2.36 -18.73 -2.00
CA ASP A 112 3.35 -19.62 -2.61
C ASP A 112 2.63 -20.66 -3.48
N LYS A 113 2.62 -20.41 -4.80
CA LYS A 113 2.02 -21.30 -5.80
C LYS A 113 2.76 -22.63 -5.90
N SER A 114 3.90 -22.78 -5.22
CA SER A 114 4.64 -24.04 -5.13
C SER A 114 4.00 -25.07 -4.19
N TYR A 115 3.00 -24.67 -3.38
CA TYR A 115 2.26 -25.64 -2.56
C TYR A 115 1.52 -26.65 -3.43
N GLN A 116 2.07 -27.86 -3.52
CA GLN A 116 1.40 -29.03 -4.05
C GLN A 116 0.84 -29.85 -2.90
N SER A 117 -0.47 -30.13 -2.93
CA SER A 117 -1.05 -31.05 -1.96
C SER A 117 -0.34 -32.41 -2.02
N PRO A 118 -0.18 -33.13 -0.89
CA PRO A 118 0.55 -34.41 -0.85
C PRO A 118 0.03 -35.49 -1.82
N ASN A 119 -1.22 -35.34 -2.29
CA ASN A 119 -1.89 -36.28 -3.19
C ASN A 119 -2.15 -35.70 -4.59
N THR A 120 -1.53 -34.58 -4.96
CA THR A 120 -1.70 -34.06 -6.33
C THR A 120 -1.01 -35.03 -7.31
N PRO A 121 -1.72 -35.58 -8.30
CA PRO A 121 -1.09 -36.42 -9.32
C PRO A 121 -0.05 -35.57 -10.06
N LYS A 122 1.19 -36.07 -10.13
CA LYS A 122 2.27 -35.37 -10.82
C LYS A 122 1.85 -35.13 -12.27
N PRO A 123 2.07 -33.92 -12.83
CA PRO A 123 1.81 -33.68 -14.24
C PRO A 123 2.60 -34.69 -15.06
N ILE A 124 1.90 -35.38 -15.96
CA ILE A 124 2.52 -36.35 -16.87
C ILE A 124 3.44 -35.54 -17.77
N ASP A 125 4.75 -35.72 -17.58
CA ASP A 125 5.77 -35.06 -18.37
C ASP A 125 5.85 -35.74 -19.74
N TRP A 126 4.89 -35.41 -20.61
CA TRP A 126 4.81 -35.94 -21.97
C TRP A 126 5.86 -35.25 -22.83
N SER A 127 7.10 -35.72 -22.75
CA SER A 127 8.14 -35.32 -23.71
C SER A 127 7.86 -35.98 -25.05
N TRP A 128 7.59 -35.18 -26.09
CA TRP A 128 7.54 -35.69 -27.46
C TRP A 128 8.87 -36.38 -27.79
N PRO A 129 8.87 -37.63 -28.30
CA PRO A 129 10.10 -38.25 -28.73
C PRO A 129 10.69 -37.42 -29.87
N THR A 130 11.93 -36.98 -29.70
CA THR A 130 12.65 -36.22 -30.73
C THR A 130 12.72 -37.05 -32.03
N LEU A 131 12.62 -36.37 -33.18
CA LEU A 131 12.59 -36.94 -34.54
C LEU A 131 13.64 -38.02 -34.86
N ARG A 132 14.71 -38.15 -34.06
CA ARG A 132 15.75 -39.19 -34.21
C ARG A 132 15.26 -40.61 -33.97
N THR A 133 14.22 -40.83 -33.17
CA THR A 133 13.66 -42.18 -32.95
C THR A 133 12.83 -42.71 -34.11
N PHE A 134 12.34 -41.84 -35.01
CA PHE A 134 11.58 -42.28 -36.19
C PHE A 134 12.45 -42.90 -37.28
N PHE A 135 13.76 -42.61 -37.35
CA PHE A 135 14.64 -43.12 -38.40
C PHE A 135 15.20 -44.53 -38.14
N ILE A 136 15.08 -45.06 -36.92
CA ILE A 136 15.63 -46.40 -36.60
C ILE A 136 14.65 -47.52 -36.99
N VAL A 137 13.34 -47.25 -37.05
CA VAL A 137 12.34 -48.26 -37.39
C VAL A 137 12.29 -48.58 -38.90
N SER A 138 12.81 -47.69 -39.76
CA SER A 138 12.82 -47.91 -41.23
C SER A 138 13.99 -48.74 -41.76
N ILE A 139 14.93 -49.21 -40.92
CA ILE A 139 16.08 -50.03 -41.36
C ILE A 139 15.82 -51.54 -41.19
N ILE A 140 14.69 -51.95 -40.59
CA ILE A 140 14.36 -53.37 -40.35
C ILE A 140 13.40 -53.95 -41.41
N TRP A 141 13.05 -53.18 -42.45
CA TRP A 141 12.23 -53.66 -43.57
C TRP A 141 12.78 -53.23 -44.93
N THR A 142 14.03 -53.61 -45.18
CA THR A 142 14.62 -53.83 -46.51
C THR A 142 15.58 -54.99 -46.41
#